data_AF-A0A3B3X8U5-F1
#
_entry.id   AF-A0A3B3X8U5-F1
#
_cell.length_a   1.000
_cell.length_b   1.000
_cell.length_c   1.000
_cell.angle_alpha   90.00
_cell.angle_beta   90.00
_cell.angle_gamma   90.00
#
_symmetry.space_group_name_H-M   'P 1'
#
loop_
_entity.id
_entity.type
_entity.pdbx_description
1 polymer ?
#
loop_
_entity_poly.entity_id
_entity_poly.type
_entity_poly.pdbx_seq_one_letter_code
_entity_poly.pdbx_strand_id
1 'polypeptide(L)' 'MSVAYKDQLYAELKKQHNQNGTLFEDPEFPATNSSLYYTKTPPEVSCTFTGSPDKAA' A
#
# COMPACT_ATOMS: atom_id res chain seq x y z
N MET A 1 18.36 -8.73 -20.95
CA MET A 1 17.23 -7.80 -21.14
C MET A 1 16.19 -8.13 -20.08
N SER A 2 15.69 -7.15 -19.34
CA SER A 2 14.62 -7.34 -18.36
C SER A 2 13.27 -7.43 -19.08
N VAL A 3 12.48 -8.46 -18.76
CA VAL A 3 11.12 -8.64 -19.27
C VAL A 3 10.16 -7.85 -18.37
N ALA A 4 9.17 -7.19 -18.96
CA ALA A 4 8.13 -6.50 -18.19
C ALA A 4 7.30 -7.54 -17.42
N TYR A 5 7.18 -7.36 -16.11
CA TYR A 5 6.27 -8.17 -15.31
C TYR A 5 4.84 -7.64 -15.50
N LYS A 6 3.91 -8.52 -15.88
CA LYS A 6 2.49 -8.17 -16.11
C LYS A 6 2.32 -6.93 -17.01
N ASP A 7 3.12 -6.83 -18.06
CA ASP A 7 3.11 -5.72 -19.03
C ASP A 7 3.38 -4.32 -18.40
N GLN A 8 3.98 -4.27 -17.21
CA GLN A 8 4.33 -3.02 -16.53
C GLN A 8 5.69 -2.49 -17.02
N LEU A 9 5.68 -1.61 -18.02
CA LEU A 9 6.87 -0.94 -18.53
C LEU A 9 7.18 0.34 -17.74
N TYR A 10 8.26 0.32 -16.95
CA TYR A 10 8.69 1.45 -16.12
C TYR A 10 8.78 2.78 -16.89
N ALA A 11 9.35 2.76 -18.10
CA ALA A 11 9.56 3.97 -18.89
C ALA A 11 8.25 4.64 -19.29
N GLU A 12 7.22 3.85 -19.62
CA GLU A 12 5.90 4.34 -20.03
C GLU A 12 5.13 4.88 -18.83
N LEU A 13 5.10 4.10 -17.74
CA LEU A 13 4.45 4.51 -16.49
C LEU A 13 5.05 5.80 -15.95
N LYS A 14 6.39 5.91 -15.92
CA LYS A 14 7.08 7.13 -15.49
C LYS A 14 6.72 8.32 -16.37
N LYS A 15 6.68 8.15 -17.69
CA LYS A 15 6.36 9.24 -18.62
C LYS A 15 4.93 9.74 -18.39
N GLN A 16 3.95 8.84 -18.31
CA GLN A 16 2.55 9.18 -18.09
C GLN A 16 2.34 9.98 -16.80
N HIS A 17 2.93 9.54 -15.68
CA HIS A 17 2.75 10.19 -14.39
C HIS A 17 3.46 11.54 -14.30
N ASN A 18 4.64 11.68 -14.91
CA ASN A 18 5.30 12.98 -15.03
C ASN A 18 4.49 13.96 -15.89
N GLN A 19 3.85 13.49 -16.96
CA GLN A 19 3.00 14.33 -17.81
C GLN A 19 1.72 14.76 -17.10
N ASN A 20 1.13 13.88 -16.30
CA ASN A 20 -0.10 14.14 -15.57
C ASN A 20 0.13 14.92 -14.27
N GLY A 21 1.38 15.07 -13.82
CA GLY A 21 1.73 15.71 -12.55
C GLY A 21 1.27 14.90 -11.32
N THR A 22 1.06 13.59 -11.49
CA THR A 22 0.58 12.67 -10.46
C THR A 22 1.69 11.73 -10.03
N LEU A 23 1.65 11.25 -8.78
CA LEU A 23 2.52 10.16 -8.35
C LEU A 23 1.95 8.82 -8.80
N PHE A 24 2.81 7.84 -9.03
CA PHE A 24 2.39 6.49 -9.40
C PHE A 24 1.91 5.74 -8.16
N GLU A 25 0.72 5.16 -8.26
CA GLU A 25 0.19 4.19 -7.31
C GLU A 25 0.11 2.84 -8.03
N ASP A 26 0.76 1.82 -7.49
CA ASP A 26 0.84 0.51 -8.14
C ASP A 26 -0.49 -0.26 -7.97
N PRO A 27 -1.23 -0.53 -9.07
CA PRO A 27 -2.46 -1.30 -8.99
C PRO A 27 -2.22 -2.79 -8.74
N GLU A 28 -1.08 -3.33 -9.14
CA GLU A 28 -0.73 -4.74 -8.96
C GLU A 28 -0.21 -5.04 -7.55
N PHE A 29 0.24 -3.99 -6.85
CA PHE A 29 0.72 -4.10 -5.48
C PHE A 29 0.33 -2.86 -4.65
N PRO A 30 -0.94 -2.74 -4.27
CA PRO A 30 -1.45 -1.57 -3.58
C PRO A 30 -0.83 -1.42 -2.18
N ALA A 31 -0.77 -0.20 -1.64
CA ALA A 31 -0.29 0.07 -0.29
C ALA A 31 -1.32 -0.31 0.80
N THR A 32 -1.86 -1.52 0.74
CA THR A 32 -2.90 -2.03 1.64
C THR A 32 -2.48 -3.34 2.31
N ASN A 33 -3.24 -3.76 3.33
CA ASN A 33 -2.98 -4.99 4.08
C ASN A 33 -2.94 -6.26 3.21
N SER A 34 -3.59 -6.29 2.04
CA SER A 34 -3.54 -7.42 1.12
C SER A 34 -2.16 -7.64 0.50
N SER A 35 -1.35 -6.58 0.41
CA SER A 35 0.03 -6.65 -0.09
C SER A 35 1.02 -7.05 1.00
N LEU A 36 0.61 -6.99 2.27
CA LEU A 36 1.43 -7.32 3.43
C LEU A 36 1.15 -8.72 3.98
N TYR A 37 -0.12 -9.15 3.97
CA TYR A 37 -0.57 -10.38 4.61
C TYR A 37 -1.24 -11.32 3.62
N TYR A 38 -0.97 -12.62 3.76
CA TYR A 38 -1.69 -13.67 3.03
C TYR A 38 -3.13 -13.86 3.55
N THR A 39 -3.39 -13.48 4.80
CA THR A 39 -4.70 -13.60 5.46
C THR A 39 -5.34 -12.23 5.64
N LYS A 40 -6.67 -12.16 5.57
CA LYS A 40 -7.45 -10.91 5.74
C LYS A 40 -7.30 -10.29 7.13
N THR A 41 -7.01 -11.11 8.13
CA THR A 41 -6.77 -10.67 9.49
C THR A 41 -5.28 -10.35 9.64
N PRO A 42 -4.91 -9.10 9.99
CA PRO A 42 -3.56 -8.80 10.42
C PRO A 42 -3.19 -9.73 11.59
N PRO A 43 -1.93 -10.20 11.68
CA PRO A 43 -1.46 -10.83 12.91
C PRO A 43 -1.72 -9.85 14.04
N GLU A 44 -2.36 -10.35 15.11
CA GLU A 44 -2.84 -9.55 16.23
C GLU A 44 -1.65 -8.84 16.88
N VAL A 45 -1.39 -7.61 16.46
CA VAL A 45 -0.40 -6.74 17.08
C VAL A 45 -1.03 -6.24 18.38
N SER A 46 -0.63 -6.86 19.49
CA SER A 46 -1.10 -6.57 20.85
C SER A 46 -0.68 -5.20 21.39
N CYS A 47 -0.42 -4.21 20.54
CA CYS A 47 -0.19 -2.83 20.95
C CYS A 47 -1.53 -2.10 21.03
N THR A 48 -2.36 -2.51 21.99
CA THR A 48 -3.49 -1.69 22.43
C THR A 48 -2.92 -0.48 23.19
N PHE A 49 -2.84 0.68 22.54
CA PHE A 49 -2.87 1.94 23.28
C PHE A 49 -4.30 2.07 23.83
N THR A 50 -4.55 1.46 24.99
CA THR A 50 -5.76 1.70 25.76
C THR A 50 -5.68 3.12 26.30
N GLY A 51 -6.04 4.10 25.46
CA GLY A 51 -6.52 5.38 25.96
C GLY A 51 -7.83 5.12 26.69
N SER A 52 -7.75 4.90 28.00
CA SER A 52 -8.88 4.70 28.91
C SER A 52 -9.78 5.95 28.88
N PRO A 53 -11.04 5.87 28.41
CA PRO A 53 -11.92 7.02 28.38
C PRO A 53 -12.82 7.04 29.61
N ASP A 54 -12.30 6.86 30.83
CA ASP A 54 -13.14 6.98 32.02
C ASP A 54 -12.31 7.33 33.26
N LYS A 55 -12.20 8.64 33.50
CA LYS A 55 -12.33 9.16 34.85
C LYS A 55 -12.98 10.54 34.79
N ALA A 56 -14.31 10.52 34.63
CA ALA A 56 -15.16 11.55 35.18
C ALA A 56 -15.09 11.46 36.72
N ALA A 57 -14.65 12.54 37.37
CA ALA A 57 -15.01 12.94 38.74
C ALA A 57 -14.46 14.35 39.00
#